data_AF-A0A0K3BIY2-F1
#
_entry.id   AF-A0A0K3BIY2-F1
#
_cell.length_a   1.000
_cell.length_b   1.000
_cell.length_c   1.000
_cell.angle_alpha   90.00
_cell.angle_beta   90.00
_cell.angle_gamma   90.00
#
_symmetry.space_group_name_H-M   'P 1'
#
loop_
_entity.id
_entity.type
_entity.pdbx_description
1 polymer ?
#
loop_
_entity_poly.entity_id
_entity_poly.type
_entity_poly.pdbx_seq_one_letter_code
_entity_poly.pdbx_strand_id
1 'polypeptide(L)' 'MRDGRGIALDVSVDQCLHGSAMRWPSRIRHVAGTARNDLGLGAVLVRPDGIVVWAADHAPDRAAFEQAACQWFGGPASR' A
#
# COMPACT_ATOMS: atom_id res chain seq x y z
N MET A 1 9.72 -5.98 8.51
CA MET A 1 9.37 -4.61 8.97
C MET A 1 9.56 -4.49 10.48
N ARG A 2 9.96 -3.32 10.99
CA ARG A 2 10.36 -3.19 12.41
C ARG A 2 9.20 -3.00 13.39
N ASP A 3 8.05 -2.55 12.90
CA ASP A 3 6.86 -2.22 13.70
C ASP A 3 5.71 -3.20 13.50
N GLY A 4 5.94 -4.32 12.80
CA GLY A 4 4.91 -5.33 12.53
C GLY A 4 3.77 -4.87 11.60
N ARG A 5 3.88 -3.70 10.98
CA ARG A 5 2.87 -3.18 10.04
C ARG A 5 3.22 -3.54 8.60
N GLY A 6 2.18 -3.68 7.77
CA GLY A 6 2.28 -3.67 6.33
C GLY A 6 2.82 -2.34 5.81
N ILE A 7 3.35 -2.33 4.59
CA ILE A 7 3.79 -1.11 3.90
C ILE A 7 2.97 -0.96 2.61
N ALA A 8 2.29 0.16 2.48
CA ALA A 8 1.79 0.65 1.20
C ALA A 8 2.85 1.62 0.64
N LEU A 9 3.64 1.15 -0.31
CA LEU A 9 4.62 1.95 -1.03
C LEU A 9 3.91 2.59 -2.22
N ASP A 10 3.97 3.91 -2.31
CA ASP A 10 3.42 4.70 -3.40
C ASP A 10 4.53 5.53 -4.03
N VAL A 11 4.89 5.16 -5.26
CA VAL A 11 5.90 5.85 -6.08
C VAL A 11 5.25 6.55 -7.28
N SER A 12 3.92 6.59 -7.31
CA SER A 12 3.17 7.36 -8.31
C SER A 12 3.31 8.85 -8.05
N VAL A 13 3.21 9.65 -9.12
CA VAL A 13 3.34 11.11 -9.05
C VAL A 13 2.27 11.72 -8.14
N ASP A 14 1.06 11.19 -8.19
CA ASP A 14 -0.10 11.73 -7.49
C ASP A 14 -0.28 11.19 -6.05
N GLN A 15 0.56 10.24 -5.63
CA GLN A 15 0.52 9.60 -4.30
C GLN A 15 -0.91 9.21 -3.89
N CYS A 16 -1.64 8.63 -4.84
CA CYS A 16 -3.08 8.50 -4.76
C CYS A 16 -3.53 7.45 -3.73
N LEU A 17 -2.62 6.61 -3.21
CA LEU A 17 -2.96 5.60 -2.20
C LEU A 17 -2.99 6.13 -0.77
N HIS A 18 -2.52 7.36 -0.50
CA HIS A 18 -2.46 7.90 0.85
C HIS A 18 -3.81 7.80 1.59
N GLY A 19 -4.89 8.28 0.96
CA GLY A 19 -6.22 8.27 1.56
C GLY A 19 -6.76 6.86 1.85
N SER A 20 -6.55 5.91 0.94
CA SER A 20 -6.97 4.53 1.13
C SER A 20 -6.14 3.83 2.22
N ALA A 21 -4.82 4.05 2.26
CA ALA A 21 -3.95 3.51 3.30
C ALA A 21 -4.29 4.01 4.71
N MET A 22 -4.76 5.26 4.84
CA MET A 22 -5.18 5.84 6.13
C MET A 22 -6.40 5.15 6.76
N ARG A 23 -7.10 4.27 6.03
CA ARG A 23 -8.18 3.45 6.61
C ARG A 23 -7.66 2.26 7.45
N TRP A 24 -6.36 1.99 7.43
CA TRP A 24 -5.68 0.94 8.22
C TRP A 24 -4.49 1.48 9.04
N PRO A 25 -4.64 2.55 9.83
CA PRO A 25 -3.49 3.29 10.39
C PRO A 25 -2.62 2.47 11.35
N SER A 26 -3.20 1.48 12.04
CA SER A 26 -2.49 0.55 12.94
C SER A 26 -1.88 -0.66 12.22
N ARG A 27 -2.29 -0.95 10.98
CA ARG A 27 -1.96 -2.18 10.25
C ARG A 27 -1.10 -1.93 9.01
N ILE A 28 -1.26 -0.77 8.37
CA ILE A 28 -0.56 -0.38 7.14
C ILE A 28 0.10 0.97 7.36
N ARG A 29 1.38 1.07 7.02
CA ARG A 29 2.13 2.31 6.94
C ARG A 29 2.20 2.75 5.48
N HIS A 30 1.75 3.97 5.20
CA HIS A 30 1.97 4.60 3.90
C HIS A 30 3.41 5.14 3.81
N VAL A 31 4.10 4.82 2.73
CA VAL A 31 5.43 5.34 2.40
C VAL A 31 5.36 5.87 0.98
N ALA A 32 5.54 7.17 0.82
CA ALA A 32 5.62 7.80 -0.49
C ALA A 32 7.06 8.22 -0.80
N GLY A 33 7.45 8.16 -2.06
CA GLY A 33 8.74 8.64 -2.52
C GLY A 33 9.04 8.23 -3.95
N THR A 34 10.15 8.70 -4.51
CA THR A 34 10.59 8.28 -5.83
C THR A 34 11.40 7.00 -5.74
N ALA A 35 11.15 6.04 -6.64
CA ALA A 35 12.03 4.90 -6.82
C ALA A 35 13.17 5.28 -7.78
N ARG A 36 14.40 4.84 -7.46
CA ARG A 36 15.54 4.95 -8.39
C ARG A 36 15.33 4.07 -9.64
N ASN A 37 14.71 2.92 -9.44
CA ASN A 37 14.26 2.00 -10.45
C ASN A 37 12.93 1.42 -9.96
N ASP A 38 11.84 1.81 -10.60
CA ASP A 38 10.48 1.41 -10.23
C ASP A 38 10.08 0.05 -10.83
N LEU A 39 10.86 -0.48 -11.78
CA LEU A 39 10.52 -1.70 -12.53
C LEU A 39 9.15 -1.61 -13.22
N GLY A 40 8.66 -0.40 -13.52
CA GLY A 40 7.33 -0.13 -14.06
C GLY A 40 6.18 -0.19 -13.04
N LEU A 41 6.49 -0.25 -11.74
CA LEU A 41 5.49 -0.25 -10.66
C LEU A 41 5.29 1.16 -10.10
N GLY A 42 4.04 1.59 -9.98
CA GLY A 42 3.66 2.83 -9.31
C GLY A 42 3.29 2.62 -7.84
N ALA A 43 2.89 1.42 -7.46
CA ALA A 43 2.54 1.12 -6.09
C ALA A 43 2.65 -0.36 -5.73
N VAL A 44 2.92 -0.63 -4.44
CA VAL A 44 3.07 -1.98 -3.89
C VAL A 44 2.51 -2.05 -2.48
N LEU A 45 1.80 -3.13 -2.16
CA LEU A 45 1.40 -3.49 -0.80
C LEU A 45 2.21 -4.69 -0.31
N VAL A 46 2.95 -4.49 0.78
CA VAL A 46 3.84 -5.47 1.38
C VAL A 46 3.35 -5.84 2.78
N ARG A 47 3.27 -7.14 3.07
CA ARG A 47 2.96 -7.67 4.41
C ARG A 47 4.14 -7.56 5.38
N PRO A 48 3.91 -7.61 6.72
CA PRO A 48 4.97 -7.51 7.75
C PRO A 48 6.17 -8.47 7.57
N ASP A 49 5.93 -9.61 6.93
CA ASP A 49 6.90 -10.65 6.58
C ASP A 49 7.71 -10.38 5.29
N GLY A 50 7.41 -9.28 4.59
CA GLY A 50 8.10 -8.87 3.37
C GLY A 50 7.46 -9.38 2.07
N ILE A 51 6.35 -10.12 2.14
CA ILE A 51 5.66 -10.63 0.94
C ILE A 51 4.84 -9.53 0.28
N VAL A 52 5.02 -9.34 -1.03
CA VAL A 52 4.17 -8.49 -1.87
C VAL A 52 2.83 -9.20 -2.10
N VAL A 53 1.74 -8.55 -1.73
CA VAL A 53 0.37 -9.09 -1.87
C VAL A 53 -0.49 -8.37 -2.89
N TRP A 54 -0.02 -7.21 -3.35
CA TRP A 54 -0.61 -6.45 -4.43
C TRP A 54 0.42 -5.49 -5.01
N ALA A 55 0.37 -5.27 -6.32
CA ALA A 55 1.22 -4.31 -7.03
C ALA A 55 0.44 -3.75 -8.22
N ALA A 56 0.75 -2.52 -8.59
CA ALA A 56 0.15 -1.83 -9.73
C ALA A 56 1.18 -0.94 -10.43
N ASP A 57 0.87 -0.58 -11.67
CA ASP A 57 1.63 0.39 -12.46
C ASP A 57 1.43 1.83 -11.93
N HIS A 58 1.85 2.83 -12.72
CA HIS A 58 1.82 4.24 -12.33
C HIS A 58 0.41 4.85 -12.20
N ALA A 59 -0.64 4.12 -12.54
CA ALA A 59 -2.03 4.52 -12.34
C ALA A 59 -2.78 3.51 -11.45
N PRO A 60 -2.39 3.39 -10.16
CA PRO A 60 -2.90 2.33 -9.32
C PRO A 60 -4.40 2.49 -9.02
N ASP A 61 -5.15 1.40 -9.19
CA ASP A 61 -6.56 1.34 -8.81
C ASP A 61 -6.71 1.25 -7.29
N ARG A 62 -7.29 2.31 -6.70
CA ARG A 62 -7.57 2.41 -5.27
C ARG A 62 -8.52 1.31 -4.79
N ALA A 63 -9.50 0.93 -5.59
CA ALA A 63 -10.46 -0.12 -5.21
C ALA A 63 -9.77 -1.48 -5.13
N ALA A 64 -8.90 -1.79 -6.10
CA ALA A 64 -8.08 -3.01 -6.07
C ALA A 64 -7.13 -3.04 -4.86
N PHE A 65 -6.49 -1.90 -4.53
CA PHE A 65 -5.68 -1.77 -3.32
C PHE A 65 -6.51 -2.03 -2.06
N GLU A 66 -7.69 -1.42 -1.93
CA GLU A 66 -8.57 -1.60 -0.77
C GLU A 66 -9.08 -3.03 -0.64
N GLN A 67 -9.35 -3.71 -1.75
CA GLN A 67 -9.73 -5.13 -1.75
C GLN A 67 -8.58 -6.01 -1.23
N ALA A 68 -7.35 -5.77 -1.71
CA ALA A 68 -6.17 -6.48 -1.21
C ALA A 68 -5.92 -6.18 0.28
N ALA A 69 -6.07 -4.92 0.70
CA ALA A 69 -5.95 -4.52 2.09
C ALA A 69 -7.00 -5.24 2.97
N CYS A 70 -8.26 -5.31 2.52
CA CYS A 70 -9.31 -6.07 3.20
C CYS A 70 -8.97 -7.56 3.32
N GLN A 71 -8.46 -8.17 2.24
CA GLN A 71 -8.13 -9.59 2.21
C GLN A 71 -7.02 -9.97 3.19
N TRP A 72 -5.96 -9.15 3.27
CA TRP A 72 -4.74 -9.51 4.01
C TRP A 72 -4.64 -8.89 5.40
N PHE A 73 -5.28 -7.74 5.60
CA PHE A 73 -5.24 -7.01 6.86
C PHE A 73 -6.60 -6.97 7.56
N GLY A 74 -7.68 -7.47 6.94
CA GLY A 74 -9.06 -7.39 7.43
C GLY A 74 -9.72 -6.05 7.07
N GLY A 75 -10.99 -5.87 7.45
CA GLY A 75 -11.73 -4.64 7.15
C GLY A 75 -11.08 -3.36 7.71
N PRO A 76 -11.37 -2.18 7.13
CA PRO A 76 -10.83 -0.90 7.59
C PRO A 76 -11.18 -0.64 9.06
N ALA A 77 -10.41 0.21 9.73
CA ALA A 77 -10.73 0.60 11.09
C ALA A 77 -12.11 1.27 11.14
N SER A 78 -12.99 0.80 12.02
CA SER A 78 -14.20 1.54 12.40
C SER A 78 -13.76 2.85 13.05
N ARG A 79 -14.38 3.96 12.62
CA ARG A 79 -14.16 5.28 13.23
C ARG A 79 -14.55 5.28 14.71
#